data_AF-A0A533S447-F1
#
_entry.id   AF-A0A533S447-F1
#
_cell.length_a   1.000
_cell.length_b   1.000
_cell.length_c   1.000
_cell.angle_alpha   90.00
_cell.angle_beta   90.00
_cell.angle_gamma   90.00
#
_symmetry.space_group_name_H-M   'P 1'
#
loop_
_entity.id
_entity.type
_entity.pdbx_description
1 polymer ?
#
loop_
_entity_poly.entity_id
_entity_poly.type
_entity_poly.pdbx_seq_one_letter_code
_entity_poly.pdbx_strand_id
1 'polypeptide(L)' 'FYTEGVKLACGGSPAIGVLLEMQQRGVELVLCQTCLEYFGLSDKVEAGVVGGMGDILEAMQKAGKVISV' A
#
# COMPACT_ATOMS: atom_id res chain seq x y z
N PHE A 1 -1.75 -1.84 2.31
CA PHE A 1 -2.19 -2.86 1.33
C PHE A 1 -1.40 -4.14 1.51
N TYR A 2 -2.10 -5.26 1.55
CA TYR A 2 -1.54 -6.61 1.60
C TYR A 2 -2.29 -7.51 0.60
N THR A 3 -1.76 -8.70 0.33
CA THR A 3 -2.30 -9.70 -0.61
C THR A 3 -2.58 -9.13 -2.00
N GLU A 4 -3.79 -9.23 -2.53
CA GLU A 4 -4.15 -8.74 -3.87
C GLU A 4 -4.29 -7.22 -3.93
N GLY A 5 -4.43 -6.55 -2.78
CA GLY A 5 -4.50 -5.09 -2.72
C GLY A 5 -3.23 -4.40 -3.22
N VAL A 6 -2.09 -5.09 -3.23
CA VAL A 6 -0.84 -4.53 -3.80
C VAL A 6 -0.93 -4.29 -5.31
N LYS A 7 -1.81 -5.03 -6.01
CA LYS A 7 -2.05 -4.85 -7.45
C LYS A 7 -2.73 -3.50 -7.76
N LEU A 8 -3.46 -2.93 -6.80
CA LEU A 8 -4.14 -1.64 -6.96
C LEU A 8 -3.16 -0.47 -6.97
N ALA A 9 -2.08 -0.61 -6.21
CA ALA A 9 -0.98 0.34 -6.12
C ALA A 9 0.09 0.15 -7.21
N CYS A 10 -0.06 -0.88 -8.04
CA CYS A 10 0.80 -1.14 -9.16
C CYS A 10 0.21 -0.62 -10.48
N GLY A 11 1.10 -0.39 -11.44
CA GLY A 11 0.77 0.21 -12.71
C GLY A 11 -0.27 -0.55 -13.53
N GLY A 12 -1.19 0.20 -14.14
CA GLY A 12 -2.32 -0.31 -14.91
C GLY A 12 -3.63 -0.46 -14.12
N SER A 13 -3.64 -0.09 -12.83
CA SER A 13 -4.87 -0.09 -12.03
C SER A 13 -5.64 1.24 -12.15
N PRO A 14 -6.97 1.23 -12.33
CA PRO A 14 -7.78 2.46 -12.36
C PRO A 14 -7.76 3.21 -11.02
N ALA A 15 -7.33 2.53 -9.94
CA ALA A 15 -7.22 3.11 -8.60
C ALA A 15 -5.97 4.00 -8.41
N ILE A 16 -4.96 3.93 -9.30
CA ILE A 16 -3.71 4.70 -9.15
C ILE A 16 -3.97 6.19 -8.97
N GLY A 17 -4.85 6.78 -9.80
CA GLY A 17 -5.14 8.22 -9.71
C GLY A 17 -5.71 8.63 -8.35
N VAL A 18 -6.61 7.80 -7.79
CA VAL A 18 -7.20 8.04 -6.46
C VAL A 18 -6.15 7.86 -5.36
N LEU A 19 -5.31 6.83 -5.46
CA LEU A 19 -4.23 6.58 -4.49
C LEU A 19 -3.22 7.74 -4.47
N LEU A 20 -2.88 8.28 -5.63
CA LEU A 20 -1.98 9.44 -5.74
C LEU A 20 -2.61 10.69 -5.14
N GLU A 21 -3.91 10.91 -5.35
CA GLU A 21 -4.63 12.03 -4.74
C GLU A 21 -4.70 11.87 -3.22
N MET A 22 -4.88 10.65 -2.71
CA MET A 22 -4.81 10.37 -1.27
C MET A 22 -3.42 10.66 -0.70
N GLN A 23 -2.35 10.29 -1.40
CA GLN A 23 -0.98 10.66 -0.99
C GLN A 23 -0.78 12.17 -0.96
N GLN A 24 -1.28 12.90 -1.96
CA GLN A 24 -1.22 14.36 -1.98
C GLN A 24 -1.97 15.00 -0.80
N ARG A 25 -3.02 14.33 -0.31
CA ARG A 25 -3.77 14.75 0.88
C ARG A 25 -3.08 14.37 2.20
N GLY A 26 -1.88 13.79 2.15
CA GLY A 26 -1.09 13.39 3.31
C GLY A 26 -1.42 11.99 3.85
N VAL A 27 -2.09 11.15 3.07
CA VAL A 27 -2.36 9.75 3.44
C VAL A 27 -1.14 8.89 3.10
N GLU A 28 -0.56 8.25 4.10
CA GLU A 28 0.54 7.31 3.91
C GLU A 28 0.00 5.93 3.51
N LEU A 29 0.39 5.45 2.33
CA LEU A 29 -0.05 4.16 1.80
C LEU A 29 1.09 3.15 1.94
N VAL A 30 1.00 2.26 2.92
CA VAL A 30 2.04 1.23 3.13
C VAL A 30 1.68 -0.06 2.39
N LEU A 31 2.59 -0.58 1.58
CA LEU A 31 2.45 -1.79 0.78
C LEU A 31 3.31 -2.90 1.36
N CYS A 32 2.75 -4.10 1.54
CA CYS A 32 3.52 -5.25 2.01
C CYS A 32 4.58 -5.67 0.97
N GLN A 33 5.85 -5.47 1.30
CA GLN A 33 7.00 -5.85 0.47
C GLN A 33 6.96 -7.33 0.06
N THR A 34 6.72 -8.23 1.00
CA THR A 34 6.70 -9.67 0.73
C THR A 34 5.59 -10.06 -0.25
N CYS A 35 4.45 -9.37 -0.21
CA CYS A 35 3.38 -9.59 -1.19
C CYS A 35 3.79 -9.09 -2.58
N LEU A 36 4.45 -7.92 -2.67
CA LEU A 36 4.95 -7.39 -3.94
C LEU A 36 5.98 -8.32 -4.58
N GLU A 37 6.91 -8.86 -3.79
CA GLU A 37 7.90 -9.83 -4.24
C GLU A 37 7.25 -11.13 -4.72
N TYR A 38 6.28 -11.65 -3.95
CA TYR A 38 5.56 -12.87 -4.31
C TYR A 38 4.82 -12.74 -5.66
N PHE A 39 4.23 -11.57 -5.94
CA PHE A 39 3.56 -11.31 -7.21
C PHE A 39 4.51 -10.82 -8.32
N GLY A 40 5.78 -10.58 -8.03
CA GLY A 40 6.73 -10.00 -8.99
C GLY A 40 6.35 -8.59 -9.45
N LEU A 41 5.66 -7.84 -8.59
CA LEU A 41 5.12 -6.50 -8.89
C LEU A 41 5.92 -5.37 -8.24
N SER A 42 7.01 -5.69 -7.54
CA SER A 42 7.87 -4.72 -6.84
C SER A 42 8.35 -3.57 -7.72
N ASP A 43 8.61 -3.84 -9.01
CA ASP A 43 9.09 -2.85 -9.99
C ASP A 43 7.96 -2.01 -10.62
N LYS A 44 6.71 -2.46 -10.45
CA LYS A 44 5.51 -1.81 -11.00
C LYS A 44 4.77 -0.94 -9.99
N VAL A 45 5.32 -0.73 -8.79
CA VAL A 45 4.69 0.09 -7.76
C VAL A 45 4.69 1.55 -8.22
N GLU A 46 3.50 2.12 -8.42
CA GLU A 46 3.33 3.52 -8.86
C GLU A 46 2.80 4.42 -7.74
N ALA A 47 2.11 3.87 -6.73
CA ALA A 47 1.56 4.65 -5.61
C ALA A 47 1.87 3.99 -4.25
N GLY A 48 2.27 4.78 -3.27
CA GLY A 48 2.57 4.35 -1.90
C GLY A 48 4.04 4.01 -1.61
N VAL A 49 4.30 3.65 -0.37
CA VAL A 49 5.60 3.27 0.19
C VAL A 49 5.63 1.76 0.40
N VAL A 50 6.69 1.12 -0.07
CA VAL A 50 6.94 -0.29 0.19
C VAL A 50 7.43 -0.44 1.63
N GLY A 51 6.62 -1.07 2.47
CA GLY A 51 6.90 -1.32 3.88
C GLY A 51 6.79 -2.79 4.24
N GLY A 52 7.58 -3.21 5.23
CA GLY A 52 7.47 -4.55 5.78
C GLY A 52 6.17 -4.74 6.58
N MET A 53 5.90 -6.00 6.97
CA MET A 53 4.83 -6.29 7.92
C MET A 53 5.01 -5.52 9.25
N GLY A 54 6.27 -5.27 9.66
CA GLY A 54 6.59 -4.49 10.87
C GLY A 54 6.08 -3.05 10.81
N ASP A 55 6.33 -2.36 9.69
CA ASP A 55 5.87 -0.97 9.46
C ASP A 55 4.34 -0.88 9.51
N ILE A 56 3.66 -1.82 8.84
CA ILE A 56 2.20 -1.89 8.84
C ILE A 56 1.67 -2.12 10.26
N LEU A 57 2.30 -3.03 11.02
CA LEU A 57 1.88 -3.33 12.39
C LEU A 57 2.11 -2.14 13.32
N GLU A 58 3.23 -1.44 13.18
CA GLU A 58 3.50 -0.20 13.92
C GLU A 58 2.48 0.90 13.59
N ALA A 59 2.18 1.09 12.29
CA ALA A 59 1.18 2.06 11.85
C ALA A 59 -0.21 1.71 12.41
N MET A 60 -0.60 0.43 12.39
CA MET A 60 -1.85 -0.04 12.99
C MET A 60 -1.87 0.13 14.52
N GLN A 61 -0.75 -0.12 15.21
CA GLN A 61 -0.67 0.06 16.66
C GLN A 61 -0.72 1.53 17.08
N LYS A 62 -0.13 2.43 16.28
CA LYS A 62 -0.20 3.88 16.49
C LYS A 62 -1.55 4.46 16.11
N ALA A 63 -2.31 3.80 15.23
CA ALA A 63 -3.61 4.26 14.79
C ALA A 63 -4.66 4.10 15.91
N GLY A 64 -5.31 5.21 16.28
CA GLY A 64 -6.41 5.18 17.27
C GLY A 64 -7.66 4.42 16.80
N LYS A 65 -7.78 4.15 15.49
CA LYS A 65 -8.86 3.34 14.91
C LYS A 65 -8.34 2.63 13.66
N VAL A 66 -8.45 1.30 13.66
CA VAL A 66 -8.14 0.47 12.49
C VAL A 66 -9.46 0.07 11.83
N ILE A 67 -9.57 0.33 10.52
CA ILE A 67 -10.68 -0.14 9.69
C ILE A 67 -10.10 -1.15 8.70
N SER A 68 -10.48 -2.41 8.87
CA SER A 68 -10.16 -3.50 7.95
C SER A 68 -11.34 -3.73 7.00
N VAL A 69 -11.03 -3.90 5.71
CA VAL A 69 -11.98 -4.22 4.64
C VAL A 69 -11.54 -5.46 3.89
#